data_AF-A0A3D5H6B1-F1
#
_entry.id   AF-A0A3D5H6B1-F1
#
_cell.length_a   1.000
_cell.length_b   1.000
_cell.length_c   1.000
_cell.angle_alpha   90.00
_cell.angle_beta   90.00
_cell.angle_gamma   90.00
#
_symmetry.space_group_name_H-M   'P 1'
#
loop_
_entity.id
_entity.type
_entity.pdbx_description
1 polymer ?
#
loop_
_entity_poly.entity_id
_entity_poly.type
_entity_poly.pdbx_seq_one_letter_code
_entity_poly.pdbx_strand_id
1 'polypeptide(L)'
;MRKAEAMLHRQMDRHSFRLDRLRIPPMASFQGYEAEKLDPDTRVRIEALEAISEAKDDEKAFVTLKEVALDRKQPIALRCASLDALTDFKKFDILSVYVDLAKNDTSEKIQNVALGHIAEGTKDKNKSVDQLVSLYNATPGERNRKRQTVLFVIADVGNDKAVDFLANVARTDENYELRSDAVHYLGTIGGEKARSALYQILRSN
;
A
#
# COMPACT_ATOMS: atom_id res chain seq x y z
N MET A 1 -53.01 -16.13 2.10
CA MET A 1 -51.59 -16.49 2.34
C MET A 1 -50.58 -15.63 1.58
N ARG A 2 -50.82 -15.19 0.32
CA ARG A 2 -49.86 -14.39 -0.47
C ARG A 2 -49.56 -12.94 -0.03
N LYS A 3 -50.27 -12.37 0.95
CA LYS A 3 -49.99 -11.00 1.45
C LYS A 3 -49.10 -10.96 2.70
N ALA A 4 -48.91 -12.09 3.40
CA ALA A 4 -48.02 -12.18 4.56
C ALA A 4 -46.55 -12.40 4.13
N GLU A 5 -46.31 -13.15 3.05
CA GLU A 5 -44.96 -13.34 2.47
C GLU A 5 -44.39 -12.06 1.83
N ALA A 6 -45.24 -11.18 1.30
CA ALA A 6 -44.82 -9.90 0.73
C ALA A 6 -44.39 -8.85 1.78
N MET A 7 -44.81 -9.01 3.04
CA MET A 7 -44.36 -8.17 4.15
C MET A 7 -43.04 -8.65 4.76
N LEU A 8 -42.76 -9.96 4.74
CA LEU A 8 -41.46 -10.48 5.18
C LEU A 8 -40.32 -10.07 4.24
N HIS A 9 -40.56 -10.04 2.93
CA HIS A 9 -39.55 -9.58 1.97
C HIS A 9 -39.25 -8.08 2.03
N ARG A 10 -40.19 -7.25 2.51
CA ARG A 10 -39.96 -5.80 2.71
C ARG A 10 -39.21 -5.47 4.01
N GLN A 11 -38.97 -6.45 4.87
CA GLN A 11 -38.24 -6.25 6.13
C GLN A 11 -36.76 -6.64 6.05
N MET A 12 -36.33 -7.29 4.96
CA MET A 12 -34.92 -7.67 4.75
C MET A 12 -34.08 -6.62 4.01
N ASP A 13 -34.70 -5.58 3.43
CA ASP A 13 -33.98 -4.48 2.76
C ASP A 13 -33.41 -3.41 3.69
N ARG A 14 -33.61 -3.52 5.02
CA ARG A 14 -32.98 -2.61 6.00
C ARG A 14 -31.59 -3.07 6.47
N HIS A 15 -31.04 -4.14 5.89
CA HIS A 15 -29.70 -4.65 6.23
C HIS A 15 -28.72 -4.58 5.05
N SER A 16 -29.05 -3.82 3.99
CA SER A 16 -28.07 -3.29 3.04
C SER A 16 -27.23 -2.19 3.70
N PHE A 17 -26.51 -2.56 4.77
CA PHE A 17 -25.52 -1.73 5.41
C PHE A 17 -24.38 -1.50 4.40
N ARG A 18 -24.48 -0.41 3.66
CA ARG A 18 -23.37 0.33 3.02
C ARG A 18 -22.28 -0.51 2.30
N LEU A 19 -22.63 -1.57 1.59
CA LEU A 19 -21.62 -2.28 0.77
C LEU A 19 -21.21 -1.47 -0.48
N ASP A 20 -22.02 -0.50 -0.92
CA ASP A 20 -21.74 0.29 -2.12
C ASP A 20 -20.91 1.56 -1.89
N ARG A 21 -20.66 1.97 -0.63
CA ARG A 21 -19.81 3.16 -0.33
C ARG A 21 -18.35 2.82 -0.04
N LEU A 22 -18.01 1.54 0.05
CA LEU A 22 -16.65 1.03 0.30
C LEU A 22 -16.10 0.29 -0.92
N ARG A 23 -16.53 0.66 -2.14
CA ARG A 23 -15.74 0.38 -3.32
C ARG A 23 -14.47 1.24 -3.25
N ILE A 24 -13.56 0.85 -2.36
CA ILE A 24 -12.13 1.10 -2.55
C ILE A 24 -11.91 0.51 -3.95
N PRO A 25 -11.58 1.34 -4.96
CA PRO A 25 -11.29 0.79 -6.26
C PRO A 25 -10.22 -0.29 -6.01
N PRO A 26 -10.33 -1.49 -6.63
CA PRO A 26 -9.15 -2.33 -6.70
C PRO A 26 -8.06 -1.38 -7.16
N MET A 27 -6.99 -1.23 -6.38
CA MET A 27 -5.78 -0.59 -6.89
C MET A 27 -5.54 -1.40 -8.14
N ALA A 28 -5.90 -0.83 -9.30
CA ALA A 28 -5.61 -1.42 -10.57
C ALA A 28 -4.15 -1.79 -10.41
N SER A 29 -3.87 -3.09 -10.58
CA SER A 29 -2.54 -3.66 -10.75
C SER A 29 -1.57 -2.54 -11.10
N PHE A 30 -0.48 -2.35 -10.34
CA PHE A 30 0.60 -1.36 -10.57
C PHE A 30 1.09 -1.39 -12.04
N GLN A 31 0.20 -1.00 -12.94
CA GLN A 31 0.29 -1.08 -14.38
C GLN A 31 0.94 0.22 -14.74
N GLY A 32 2.00 0.07 -15.51
CA GLY A 32 2.93 1.12 -15.89
C GLY A 32 2.22 2.41 -16.25
N TYR A 33 2.93 3.50 -16.00
CA TYR A 33 2.62 4.82 -16.55
C TYR A 33 2.14 4.61 -17.99
N GLU A 34 0.94 5.12 -18.33
CA GLU A 34 0.38 4.97 -19.67
C GLU A 34 1.35 5.62 -20.66
N ALA A 35 2.29 4.83 -21.20
CA ALA A 35 3.46 5.32 -21.92
C ALA A 35 3.07 6.13 -23.16
N GLU A 36 1.87 5.88 -23.68
CA GLU A 36 1.26 6.58 -24.80
C GLU A 36 0.84 8.03 -24.49
N LYS A 37 0.71 8.40 -23.20
CA LYS A 37 0.35 9.76 -22.77
C LYS A 37 1.54 10.61 -22.32
N LEU A 38 2.76 10.07 -22.36
CA LEU A 38 3.96 10.79 -21.95
C LEU A 38 4.48 11.66 -23.09
N ASP A 39 4.98 12.84 -22.76
CA ASP A 39 5.67 13.68 -23.72
C ASP A 39 6.94 12.97 -24.25
N PRO A 40 7.37 13.25 -25.50
CA PRO A 40 8.50 12.56 -26.10
C PRO A 40 9.80 12.63 -25.29
N ASP A 41 10.06 13.75 -24.59
CA ASP A 41 11.27 13.91 -23.78
C ASP A 41 11.26 12.97 -22.58
N THR A 42 10.15 12.92 -21.82
CA THR A 42 9.99 11.98 -20.71
C THR A 42 10.17 10.53 -21.16
N ARG A 43 9.66 10.16 -22.34
CA ARG A 43 9.80 8.80 -22.88
C ARG A 43 11.26 8.44 -23.15
N VAL A 44 11.98 9.28 -23.89
CA VAL A 44 13.41 9.07 -24.18
C VAL A 44 14.23 8.99 -22.89
N ARG A 45 13.88 9.79 -21.88
CA ARG A 45 14.55 9.75 -20.57
C ARG A 45 14.28 8.46 -19.80
N ILE A 46 13.08 7.87 -19.91
CA ILE A 46 12.78 6.54 -19.35
C ILE A 46 13.58 5.46 -20.09
N GLU A 47 13.66 5.50 -21.42
CA GLU A 47 14.46 4.54 -22.19
C GLU A 47 15.95 4.61 -21.81
N ALA A 48 16.49 5.82 -21.66
CA ALA A 48 17.86 6.03 -21.18
C ALA A 48 18.06 5.51 -19.75
N LEU A 49 17.08 5.74 -18.88
CA LEU A 49 17.04 5.25 -17.51
C LEU A 49 17.09 3.72 -17.44
N GLU A 50 16.26 3.05 -18.24
CA GLU A 50 16.21 1.59 -18.32
C GLU A 50 17.57 1.06 -18.78
N ALA A 51 18.15 1.65 -19.83
CA ALA A 51 19.46 1.25 -20.34
C ALA A 51 20.59 1.38 -19.30
N ILE A 52 20.63 2.47 -18.51
CA ILE A 52 21.66 2.61 -17.47
C ILE A 52 21.40 1.71 -16.26
N SER A 53 20.14 1.31 -16.02
CA SER A 53 19.79 0.43 -14.90
C SER A 53 20.30 -1.00 -15.06
N GLU A 54 20.62 -1.43 -16.28
CA GLU A 54 21.30 -2.70 -16.56
C GLU A 54 22.69 -2.77 -15.91
N ALA A 55 23.34 -1.62 -15.68
CA ALA A 55 24.58 -1.52 -14.93
C ALA A 55 24.32 -1.53 -13.41
N LYS A 56 23.77 -2.64 -12.89
CA LYS A 56 23.25 -2.79 -11.51
C LYS A 56 24.25 -2.51 -10.38
N ASP A 57 25.54 -2.56 -10.69
CA ASP A 57 26.63 -2.30 -9.74
C ASP A 57 27.32 -0.94 -9.95
N ASP A 58 26.93 -0.17 -10.98
CA ASP A 58 27.50 1.14 -11.26
C ASP A 58 26.97 2.19 -10.27
N GLU A 59 27.89 2.73 -9.47
CA GLU A 59 27.58 3.76 -8.49
C GLU A 59 27.08 5.04 -9.16
N LYS A 60 27.59 5.38 -10.35
CA LYS A 60 27.15 6.57 -11.06
C LYS A 60 25.71 6.41 -11.56
N ALA A 61 25.35 5.27 -12.13
CA ALA A 61 23.97 4.94 -12.47
C ALA A 61 23.07 5.02 -11.22
N PHE A 62 23.45 4.37 -10.11
CA PHE A 62 22.69 4.42 -8.86
C PHE A 62 22.42 5.85 -8.38
N VAL A 63 23.47 6.69 -8.30
CA VAL A 63 23.36 8.08 -7.85
C VAL A 63 22.46 8.88 -8.79
N THR A 64 22.62 8.72 -10.10
CA THR A 64 21.82 9.43 -11.10
C THR A 64 20.34 9.08 -10.97
N LEU A 65 20.00 7.80 -10.84
CA LEU A 65 18.62 7.33 -10.67
C LEU A 65 18.01 7.84 -9.37
N LYS A 66 18.79 7.83 -8.28
CA LYS A 66 18.36 8.35 -6.98
C LYS A 66 18.07 9.86 -7.05
N GLU A 67 18.91 10.64 -7.70
CA GLU A 67 18.67 12.08 -7.89
C GLU A 67 17.38 12.35 -8.67
N VAL A 68 17.15 11.62 -9.76
CA VAL A 68 15.92 11.73 -10.56
C VAL A 68 14.68 11.35 -9.73
N ALA A 69 14.75 10.28 -8.94
CA ALA A 69 13.65 9.86 -8.08
C ALA A 69 13.28 10.92 -7.01
N LEU A 70 14.29 11.58 -6.43
CA LEU A 70 14.13 12.56 -5.36
C LEU A 70 13.74 13.97 -5.84
N ASP A 71 14.08 14.33 -7.08
CA ASP A 71 13.76 15.65 -7.63
C ASP A 71 12.26 15.78 -7.95
N ARG A 72 11.55 16.54 -7.10
CA ARG A 72 10.10 16.78 -7.22
C ARG A 72 9.69 17.55 -8.46
N LYS A 73 10.63 18.19 -9.16
CA LYS A 73 10.36 18.89 -10.43
C LYS A 73 10.29 17.94 -11.61
N GLN A 74 10.77 16.70 -11.45
CA GLN A 74 10.76 15.71 -12.52
C GLN A 74 9.34 15.16 -12.77
N PRO A 75 9.04 14.73 -14.01
CA PRO A 75 7.80 14.04 -14.32
C PRO A 75 7.57 12.84 -13.40
N ILE A 76 6.35 12.71 -12.86
CA ILE A 76 6.01 11.63 -11.92
C ILE A 76 6.35 10.25 -12.51
N ALA A 77 6.08 10.03 -13.80
CA ALA A 77 6.38 8.78 -14.48
C ALA A 77 7.88 8.45 -14.45
N LEU A 78 8.74 9.42 -14.76
CA LEU A 78 10.18 9.23 -14.71
C LEU A 78 10.70 8.98 -13.30
N ARG A 79 10.17 9.72 -12.31
CA ARG A 79 10.53 9.52 -10.90
C ARG A 79 10.19 8.12 -10.43
N CYS A 80 9.00 7.63 -10.77
CA CYS A 80 8.57 6.30 -10.37
C CYS A 80 9.36 5.21 -11.12
N ALA A 81 9.63 5.35 -12.42
CA ALA A 81 10.52 4.44 -13.16
C ALA A 81 11.92 4.38 -12.54
N SER A 82 12.44 5.51 -12.04
CA SER A 82 13.69 5.55 -11.28
C SER A 82 13.61 4.74 -9.98
N LEU A 83 12.51 4.87 -9.23
CA LEU A 83 12.29 4.10 -8.00
C LEU A 83 12.22 2.60 -8.26
N ASP A 84 11.56 2.20 -9.35
CA ASP A 84 11.43 0.81 -9.77
C ASP A 84 12.82 0.24 -10.12
N ALA A 85 13.60 0.96 -10.95
CA ALA A 85 14.95 0.57 -11.33
C ALA A 85 15.91 0.46 -10.13
N LEU A 86 15.83 1.38 -9.17
CA LEU A 86 16.69 1.39 -7.97
C LEU A 86 16.55 0.12 -7.11
N THR A 87 15.44 -0.62 -7.23
CA THR A 87 15.26 -1.89 -6.52
C THR A 87 16.30 -2.93 -6.93
N ASP A 88 16.80 -2.87 -8.16
CA ASP A 88 17.75 -3.83 -8.71
C ASP A 88 19.21 -3.58 -8.32
N PHE A 89 19.50 -2.41 -7.74
CA PHE A 89 20.82 -2.01 -7.26
C PHE A 89 21.12 -2.61 -5.88
N LYS A 90 21.20 -3.95 -5.79
CA LYS A 90 21.26 -4.71 -4.52
C LYS A 90 22.46 -4.39 -3.63
N LYS A 91 23.53 -3.80 -4.19
CA LYS A 91 24.72 -3.36 -3.45
C LYS A 91 24.46 -2.15 -2.55
N PHE A 92 23.42 -1.38 -2.82
CA PHE A 92 23.14 -0.11 -2.14
C PHE A 92 21.91 -0.25 -1.24
N ASP A 93 21.95 0.40 -0.07
CA ASP A 93 20.79 0.48 0.81
C ASP A 93 19.82 1.57 0.32
N ILE A 94 18.80 1.15 -0.42
CA ILE A 94 17.75 2.02 -0.93
C ILE A 94 16.52 2.10 0.00
N LEU A 95 16.44 1.24 1.03
CA LEU A 95 15.26 1.19 1.89
C LEU A 95 15.02 2.53 2.59
N SER A 96 16.08 3.19 3.03
CA SER A 96 16.01 4.54 3.64
C SER A 96 15.37 5.58 2.70
N VAL A 97 15.63 5.48 1.39
CA VAL A 97 15.05 6.37 0.37
C VAL A 97 13.55 6.13 0.23
N TYR A 98 13.11 4.87 0.15
CA TYR A 98 11.68 4.56 0.08
C TYR A 98 10.94 4.98 1.36
N VAL A 99 11.54 4.77 2.54
CA VAL A 99 10.95 5.22 3.81
C VAL A 99 10.79 6.74 3.86
N ASP A 100 11.79 7.50 3.41
CA ASP A 100 11.71 8.96 3.35
C ASP A 100 10.60 9.42 2.39
N LEU A 101 10.57 8.87 1.17
CA LEU A 101 9.56 9.23 0.17
C LEU A 101 8.14 8.88 0.61
N ALA A 102 7.95 7.71 1.22
CA ALA A 102 6.65 7.28 1.74
C ALA A 102 6.10 8.23 2.82
N LYS A 103 6.99 8.86 3.60
CA LYS A 103 6.66 9.84 4.65
C LYS A 103 6.45 11.25 4.09
N ASN A 104 7.37 11.70 3.25
CA ASN A 104 7.63 13.12 3.04
C ASN A 104 7.35 13.62 1.62
N ASP A 105 7.17 12.74 0.64
CA ASP A 105 6.89 13.19 -0.73
C ASP A 105 5.52 13.88 -0.82
N THR A 106 5.37 14.86 -1.71
CA THR A 106 4.10 15.57 -1.90
C THR A 106 3.14 14.84 -2.82
N SER A 107 3.62 13.91 -3.65
CA SER A 107 2.83 13.11 -4.57
C SER A 107 2.34 11.81 -3.90
N GLU A 108 1.02 11.62 -3.84
CA GLU A 108 0.41 10.37 -3.36
C GLU A 108 0.88 9.17 -4.19
N LYS A 109 1.10 9.35 -5.51
CA LYS A 109 1.61 8.27 -6.38
C LYS A 109 3.03 7.84 -5.98
N ILE A 110 3.94 8.79 -5.75
CA ILE A 110 5.33 8.50 -5.33
C ILE A 110 5.35 7.84 -3.96
N GLN A 111 4.56 8.39 -3.03
CA GLN A 111 4.40 7.79 -1.72
C GLN A 111 3.94 6.32 -1.80
N ASN A 112 2.97 6.02 -2.67
CA ASN A 112 2.43 4.66 -2.82
C ASN A 112 3.41 3.70 -3.50
N VAL A 113 4.15 4.16 -4.49
CA VAL A 113 5.25 3.39 -5.11
C VAL A 113 6.31 3.05 -4.07
N ALA A 114 6.71 4.03 -3.25
CA ALA A 114 7.67 3.79 -2.17
C ALA A 114 7.15 2.81 -1.11
N LEU A 115 5.86 2.84 -0.78
CA LEU A 115 5.23 1.85 0.11
C LEU A 115 5.31 0.43 -0.45
N GLY A 116 5.01 0.24 -1.74
CA GLY A 116 5.14 -1.05 -2.41
C GLY A 116 6.57 -1.58 -2.34
N HIS A 117 7.55 -0.72 -2.64
CA HIS A 117 8.97 -1.08 -2.53
C HIS A 117 9.41 -1.41 -1.10
N ILE A 118 8.84 -0.80 -0.06
CA ILE A 118 9.10 -1.21 1.34
C ILE A 118 8.55 -2.62 1.62
N ALA A 119 7.36 -2.94 1.11
CA ALA A 119 6.73 -4.25 1.28
C ALA A 119 7.49 -5.36 0.54
N GLU A 120 7.98 -5.07 -0.66
CA GLU A 120 8.67 -6.03 -1.52
C GLU A 120 10.17 -6.11 -1.27
N GLY A 121 10.81 -4.98 -1.02
CA GLY A 121 12.26 -4.76 -1.15
C GLY A 121 13.14 -5.42 -0.10
N THR A 122 12.57 -6.10 0.91
CA THR A 122 13.36 -6.87 1.87
C THR A 122 13.04 -8.36 1.81
N LYS A 123 14.08 -9.20 1.91
CA LYS A 123 13.92 -10.66 2.05
C LYS A 123 13.24 -11.04 3.36
N ASP A 124 13.43 -10.22 4.39
CA ASP A 124 12.80 -10.40 5.69
C ASP A 124 11.47 -9.65 5.76
N LYS A 125 10.39 -10.33 5.41
CA LYS A 125 9.05 -9.75 5.44
C LYS A 125 8.65 -9.20 6.82
N ASN A 126 9.20 -9.71 7.92
CA ASN A 126 8.94 -9.13 9.24
C ASN A 126 9.53 -7.73 9.36
N LYS A 127 10.74 -7.51 8.83
CA LYS A 127 11.36 -6.19 8.80
C LYS A 127 10.57 -5.21 7.92
N SER A 128 10.05 -5.66 6.78
CA SER A 128 9.14 -4.84 5.96
C SER A 128 7.90 -4.41 6.75
N VAL A 129 7.25 -5.34 7.45
CA VAL A 129 6.09 -5.00 8.31
C VAL A 129 6.48 -4.04 9.42
N ASP A 130 7.63 -4.21 10.07
CA ASP A 130 8.08 -3.27 11.13
C ASP A 130 8.22 -1.83 10.60
N GLN A 131 8.77 -1.65 9.39
CA GLN A 131 8.88 -0.33 8.77
C GLN A 131 7.51 0.28 8.47
N LEU A 132 6.59 -0.52 7.92
CA LEU A 132 5.23 -0.06 7.60
C LEU A 132 4.42 0.26 8.86
N VAL A 133 4.57 -0.53 9.93
CA VAL A 133 3.95 -0.28 11.23
C VAL A 133 4.49 1.03 11.84
N SER A 134 5.80 1.24 11.79
CA SER A 134 6.41 2.50 12.22
C SER A 134 5.83 3.68 11.45
N LEU A 135 5.66 3.54 10.13
CA LEU A 135 5.07 4.56 9.28
C LEU A 135 3.59 4.84 9.62
N TYR A 136 2.79 3.79 9.85
CA TYR A 136 1.40 3.93 10.26
C TYR A 136 1.27 4.71 11.57
N ASN A 137 2.08 4.36 12.57
CA ASN A 137 2.06 4.99 13.89
C ASN A 137 2.60 6.43 13.86
N ALA A 138 3.57 6.72 12.99
CA ALA A 138 4.09 8.07 12.80
C ALA A 138 3.15 8.96 11.96
N THR A 139 2.16 8.38 11.28
CA THR A 139 1.19 9.14 10.49
C THR A 139 0.12 9.71 11.42
N PRO A 140 -0.06 11.04 11.46
CA PRO A 140 -1.05 11.67 12.34
C PRO A 140 -2.48 11.16 12.12
N GLY A 141 -3.27 11.11 13.20
CA GLY A 141 -4.62 10.56 13.21
C GLY A 141 -5.59 11.28 12.27
N GLU A 142 -5.37 12.55 11.94
CA GLU A 142 -6.18 13.28 10.95
C GLU A 142 -5.91 12.83 9.50
N ARG A 143 -4.79 12.16 9.24
CA ARG A 143 -4.41 11.66 7.90
C ARG A 143 -4.88 10.22 7.68
N ASN A 144 -6.12 9.91 8.05
CA ASN A 144 -6.66 8.54 8.00
C ASN A 144 -6.58 7.89 6.61
N ARG A 145 -6.78 8.64 5.52
CA ARG A 145 -6.60 8.10 4.16
C ARG A 145 -5.19 7.55 3.92
N LYS A 146 -4.16 8.24 4.43
CA LYS A 146 -2.77 7.75 4.35
C LYS A 146 -2.58 6.51 5.22
N ARG A 147 -3.12 6.52 6.44
CA ARG A 147 -3.10 5.36 7.35
C ARG A 147 -3.77 4.14 6.72
N GLN A 148 -4.90 4.32 6.02
CA GLN A 148 -5.58 3.26 5.27
C GLN A 148 -4.70 2.66 4.18
N THR A 149 -4.00 3.49 3.39
CA THR A 149 -3.06 3.00 2.39
C THR A 149 -1.92 2.19 3.02
N VAL A 150 -1.33 2.67 4.12
CA VAL A 150 -0.27 1.93 4.81
C VAL A 150 -0.80 0.62 5.38
N LEU A 151 -2.00 0.62 5.97
CA LEU A 151 -2.66 -0.56 6.51
C LEU A 151 -2.93 -1.61 5.43
N PHE A 152 -3.39 -1.18 4.25
CA PHE A 152 -3.56 -2.03 3.08
C PHE A 152 -2.24 -2.68 2.66
N VAL A 153 -1.15 -1.91 2.58
CA VAL A 153 0.16 -2.45 2.21
C VAL A 153 0.70 -3.44 3.25
N ILE A 154 0.44 -3.21 4.55
CA ILE A 154 0.74 -4.20 5.59
C ILE A 154 -0.06 -5.49 5.36
N ALA A 155 -1.35 -5.37 5.02
CA ALA A 155 -2.19 -6.52 4.73
C ALA A 155 -1.73 -7.31 3.50
N ASP A 156 -1.25 -6.62 2.47
CA ASP A 156 -0.71 -7.24 1.25
C ASP A 156 0.56 -8.08 1.53
N VAL A 157 1.39 -7.67 2.50
CA VAL A 157 2.51 -8.52 2.98
C VAL A 157 2.00 -9.81 3.62
N GLY A 158 0.86 -9.75 4.33
CA GLY A 158 0.06 -10.93 4.70
C GLY A 158 0.67 -11.93 5.67
N ASN A 159 1.87 -11.67 6.21
CA ASN A 159 2.53 -12.59 7.13
C ASN A 159 1.96 -12.51 8.56
N ASP A 160 2.40 -13.43 9.43
CA ASP A 160 1.93 -13.52 10.81
C ASP A 160 2.07 -12.22 11.61
N LYS A 161 3.10 -11.41 11.35
CA LYS A 161 3.29 -10.11 12.00
C LYS A 161 2.30 -9.06 11.49
N ALA A 162 1.99 -9.06 10.19
CA ALA A 162 0.94 -8.23 9.62
C ALA A 162 -0.43 -8.58 10.25
N VAL A 163 -0.72 -9.86 10.42
CA VAL A 163 -1.94 -10.34 11.10
C VAL A 163 -2.02 -9.82 12.54
N ASP A 164 -0.93 -9.89 13.31
CA ASP A 164 -0.91 -9.36 14.68
C ASP A 164 -1.22 -7.87 14.71
N PHE A 165 -0.61 -7.10 13.80
CA PHE A 165 -0.83 -5.67 13.73
C PHE A 165 -2.26 -5.31 13.32
N LEU A 166 -2.80 -5.96 12.29
CA LEU A 166 -4.19 -5.77 11.86
C LEU A 166 -5.18 -6.12 12.98
N ALA A 167 -4.92 -7.20 13.72
CA ALA A 167 -5.74 -7.57 14.87
C ALA A 167 -5.69 -6.52 16.00
N ASN A 168 -4.55 -5.86 16.20
CA ASN A 168 -4.44 -4.74 17.12
C ASN A 168 -5.25 -3.53 16.62
N VAL A 169 -5.04 -3.10 15.37
CA VAL A 169 -5.78 -1.97 14.76
C VAL A 169 -7.29 -2.20 14.86
N ALA A 170 -7.77 -3.40 14.50
CA ALA A 170 -9.18 -3.76 14.58
C ALA A 170 -9.82 -3.59 15.97
N ARG A 171 -9.03 -3.70 17.05
CA ARG A 171 -9.50 -3.59 18.44
C ARG A 171 -9.31 -2.21 19.03
N THR A 172 -8.22 -1.53 18.70
CA THR A 172 -7.77 -0.36 19.46
C THR A 172 -7.82 0.95 18.70
N ASP A 173 -7.93 0.96 17.37
CA ASP A 173 -7.90 2.22 16.62
C ASP A 173 -9.15 3.06 16.90
N GLU A 174 -8.96 4.36 17.13
CA GLU A 174 -10.07 5.29 17.39
C GLU A 174 -10.97 5.44 16.16
N ASN A 175 -10.38 5.37 14.95
CA ASN A 175 -11.12 5.52 13.71
C ASN A 175 -11.85 4.22 13.33
N TYR A 176 -13.18 4.30 13.23
CA TYR A 176 -14.03 3.16 12.86
C TYR A 176 -13.69 2.56 11.48
N GLU A 177 -13.39 3.39 10.49
CA GLU A 177 -13.07 2.90 9.14
C GLU A 177 -11.78 2.08 9.15
N LEU A 178 -10.74 2.52 9.87
CA LEU A 178 -9.51 1.75 10.02
C LEU A 178 -9.70 0.43 10.76
N ARG A 179 -10.57 0.39 11.79
CA ARG A 179 -10.95 -0.87 12.44
C ARG A 179 -11.67 -1.81 11.46
N SER A 180 -12.62 -1.27 10.69
CA SER A 180 -13.38 -2.02 9.68
C SER A 180 -12.48 -2.58 8.59
N ASP A 181 -11.55 -1.77 8.07
CA ASP A 181 -10.57 -2.17 7.06
C ASP A 181 -9.66 -3.30 7.60
N ALA A 182 -9.18 -3.17 8.85
CA ALA A 182 -8.37 -4.21 9.48
C ALA A 182 -9.11 -5.56 9.61
N VAL A 183 -10.39 -5.55 9.98
CA VAL A 183 -11.24 -6.76 10.03
C VAL A 183 -11.40 -7.35 8.62
N HIS A 184 -11.66 -6.51 7.61
CA HIS A 184 -11.76 -6.95 6.23
C HIS A 184 -10.46 -7.62 5.76
N TYR A 185 -9.32 -6.98 5.99
CA TYR A 185 -8.01 -7.49 5.58
C TYR A 185 -7.63 -8.78 6.29
N LEU A 186 -7.93 -8.94 7.58
CA LEU A 186 -7.77 -10.22 8.29
C LEU A 186 -8.58 -11.34 7.61
N GLY A 187 -9.79 -11.04 7.15
CA GLY A 187 -10.62 -11.98 6.38
C GLY A 187 -10.00 -12.35 5.03
N THR A 188 -9.44 -11.38 4.32
CA THR A 188 -8.78 -11.57 3.02
C THR A 188 -7.47 -12.36 3.14
N ILE A 189 -6.63 -12.07 4.15
CA ILE A 189 -5.40 -12.83 4.42
C ILE A 189 -5.74 -14.28 4.77
N GLY A 190 -6.73 -14.49 5.64
CA GLY A 190 -7.15 -15.81 6.07
C GLY A 190 -6.07 -16.57 6.86
N GLY A 191 -6.04 -17.90 6.73
CA GLY A 191 -5.19 -18.76 7.56
C GLY A 191 -5.66 -18.90 9.01
N GLU A 192 -5.02 -19.79 9.76
CA GLU A 192 -5.41 -20.11 11.14
C GLU A 192 -5.28 -18.90 12.07
N LYS A 193 -4.18 -18.16 11.95
CA LYS A 193 -3.89 -17.01 12.81
C LYS A 193 -4.90 -15.87 12.62
N ALA A 194 -5.21 -15.49 11.37
CA ALA A 194 -6.18 -14.41 11.14
C ALA A 194 -7.60 -14.83 11.54
N ARG A 195 -7.99 -16.09 11.31
CA ARG A 195 -9.27 -16.63 11.82
C ARG A 195 -9.35 -16.58 13.34
N SER A 196 -8.28 -16.96 14.02
CA SER A 196 -8.19 -16.86 15.49
C SER A 196 -8.34 -15.42 15.97
N ALA A 197 -7.66 -14.47 15.31
CA ALA A 197 -7.79 -13.05 15.60
C ALA A 197 -9.25 -12.54 15.43
N LEU A 198 -9.92 -12.95 14.35
CA LEU A 198 -11.33 -12.62 14.10
C LEU A 198 -12.27 -13.21 15.16
N TYR A 199 -12.07 -14.47 15.59
CA TYR A 199 -12.84 -15.05 16.69
C TYR A 199 -12.66 -14.30 18.00
N GLN A 200 -11.46 -13.82 18.29
CA GLN A 200 -11.20 -12.99 19.47
C GLN A 200 -11.94 -11.65 19.37
N ILE A 201 -11.94 -11.00 18.20
CA ILE A 201 -12.66 -9.74 17.97
C ILE A 201 -14.18 -9.92 18.15
N LEU A 202 -14.75 -11.04 17.70
CA LEU A 202 -16.18 -11.32 17.90
C LEU A 202 -16.54 -11.53 19.38
N ARG A 203 -15.59 -11.97 20.21
CA ARG A 203 -15.79 -12.25 21.64
C ARG A 203 -15.44 -11.06 22.55
N SER A 204 -14.73 -10.05 22.05
CA SER A 204 -14.44 -8.84 22.82
C SER A 204 -15.72 -8.00 22.93
N ASN A 205 -16.16 -7.78 24.17
CA ASN A 205 -17.24 -6.85 24.54
C ASN A 205 -16.71 -5.41 24.55
#